data_AF-A0A965QWK1-F1
#
_entry.id   AF-A0A965QWK1-F1
#
_cell.length_a   1.000
_cell.length_b   1.000
_cell.length_c   1.000
_cell.angle_alpha   90.00
_cell.angle_beta   90.00
_cell.angle_gamma   90.00
#
_symmetry.space_group_name_H-M   'P 1'
#
loop_
_entity.id
_entity.type
_entity.pdbx_description
1 polymer ?
#
loop_
_entity_poly.entity_id
_entity_poly.type
_entity_poly.pdbx_seq_one_letter_code
_entity_poly.pdbx_strand_id
1 'polypeptide(L)' 'MTAEGYAAALSRVESDPDGYWRELAGRLDWIRPPTRTKDVSFNREDFHVRWYEDGVLNVS' A
#
# COMPACT_ATOMS: atom_id res chain seq x y z
N MET A 1 -6.21 -14.04 11.43
CA MET A 1 -6.18 -12.71 12.07
C MET A 1 -7.05 -12.79 13.31
N THR A 2 -6.51 -12.45 14.49
CA THR A 2 -7.27 -12.35 15.74
C THR A 2 -7.85 -10.95 15.90
N ALA A 3 -8.77 -10.74 16.85
CA ALA A 3 -9.27 -9.41 17.19
C ALA A 3 -8.15 -8.44 17.57
N GLU A 4 -7.17 -8.92 18.34
CA GLU A 4 -5.97 -8.17 18.71
C GLU A 4 -5.12 -7.80 17.48
N GLY A 5 -4.88 -8.75 16.57
CA GLY A 5 -4.12 -8.50 15.34
C GLY A 5 -4.79 -7.49 14.42
N TYR A 6 -6.13 -7.44 14.38
CA TYR A 6 -6.88 -6.43 13.64
C TYR A 6 -6.72 -5.04 14.27
N ALA A 7 -6.87 -4.92 15.59
CA ALA A 7 -6.69 -3.65 16.29
C ALA A 7 -5.26 -3.09 16.11
N ALA A 8 -4.25 -3.96 16.16
CA ALA A 8 -2.86 -3.59 15.89
C ALA A 8 -2.65 -3.08 14.45
N ALA A 9 -3.28 -3.72 13.46
CA ALA A 9 -3.22 -3.27 12.07
C ALA A 9 -3.85 -1.88 11.87
N LEU A 10 -5.01 -1.63 12.49
CA LEU A 10 -5.65 -0.31 12.45
C LEU A 10 -4.75 0.77 13.05
N SER A 11 -4.22 0.52 14.25
CA SER A 11 -3.31 1.47 14.91
C SER A 11 -2.07 1.78 14.05
N ARG A 12 -1.51 0.77 13.37
CA ARG A 12 -0.36 0.95 12.47
C ARG A 12 -0.73 1.77 11.22
N VAL A 13 -1.90 1.54 10.63
CA VAL A 13 -2.40 2.33 9.49
C VAL A 13 -2.63 3.79 9.87
N GLU A 14 -3.14 4.05 11.08
CA GLU A 14 -3.33 5.41 11.59
C GLU A 14 -2.00 6.14 11.82
N SER A 15 -1.00 5.46 12.40
CA SER A 15 0.27 6.09 12.76
C SER A 15 1.25 6.22 11.58
N ASP A 16 1.30 5.21 10.70
CA ASP A 16 2.23 5.14 9.57
C ASP A 16 1.61 4.34 8.41
N PRO A 17 0.70 4.97 7.64
CA PRO A 17 0.04 4.29 6.54
C PRO A 17 1.01 3.90 5.41
N ASP A 18 2.04 4.71 5.12
CA ASP A 18 3.00 4.41 4.06
C ASP A 18 3.88 3.21 4.45
N GLY A 19 4.42 3.18 5.67
CA GLY A 19 5.16 2.03 6.17
C GLY A 19 4.29 0.76 6.25
N TYR A 20 3.00 0.88 6.63
CA TYR A 20 2.06 -0.25 6.59
C TYR A 20 1.96 -0.89 5.23
N TRP A 21 1.62 -0.09 4.23
CA TRP A 21 1.41 -0.60 2.88
C TRP A 21 2.73 -0.99 2.20
N ARG A 22 3.87 -0.40 2.59
CA ARG A 22 5.19 -0.84 2.12
C ARG A 22 5.54 -2.24 2.64
N GLU A 23 5.30 -2.53 3.91
CA GLU A 23 5.53 -3.88 4.46
C GLU A 23 4.62 -4.91 3.78
N LEU A 24 3.34 -4.57 3.61
CA LEU A 24 2.40 -5.47 2.96
C LEU A 24 2.73 -5.72 1.48
N ALA A 25 3.32 -4.75 0.78
CA ALA A 25 3.79 -4.93 -0.58
C ALA A 25 4.80 -6.08 -0.69
N GLY A 26 5.61 -6.30 0.35
CA GLY A 26 6.58 -7.40 0.42
C GLY A 26 5.97 -8.80 0.45
N ARG A 27 4.64 -8.93 0.53
CA ARG A 27 3.93 -10.23 0.43
C ARG A 27 3.72 -10.71 -1.00
N LEU A 28 3.97 -9.84 -1.99
CA LEU A 28 3.81 -10.15 -3.41
C LEU A 28 5.18 -10.38 -4.05
N ASP A 29 5.21 -11.22 -5.08
CA ASP A 29 6.39 -11.41 -5.89
C ASP A 29 6.48 -10.34 -6.98
N TRP A 30 7.49 -9.48 -6.84
CA TRP A 30 7.73 -8.39 -7.78
C TRP A 30 8.88 -8.73 -8.72
N ILE A 31 8.69 -8.44 -10.01
CA ILE A 31 9.78 -8.36 -10.99
C ILE A 31 10.60 -7.09 -10.71
N ARG A 32 9.92 -5.98 -10.41
CA ARG A 32 10.51 -4.73 -9.90
C ARG A 32 9.72 -4.29 -8.67
N PRO A 33 10.33 -4.26 -7.48
CA PRO A 33 9.66 -3.76 -6.28
C PRO A 33 9.32 -2.26 -6.43
N PRO A 34 8.14 -1.82 -5.97
CA PRO A 34 7.75 -0.42 -6.00
C PRO A 34 8.53 0.39 -4.95
N THR A 35 8.83 1.65 -5.25
CA THR A 35 9.41 2.61 -4.29
C THR A 35 8.36 3.51 -3.66
N ARG A 36 7.23 3.71 -4.36
CA ARG A 36 6.08 4.50 -3.89
C ARG A 36 4.92 3.58 -3.51
N THR A 37 4.32 3.77 -2.33
CA THR A 37 3.15 2.95 -1.96
C THR A 37 1.88 3.43 -2.65
N LYS A 38 1.64 4.75 -2.64
CA LYS A 38 0.48 5.37 -3.26
C LYS A 38 0.72 6.82 -3.67
N ASP A 39 -0.02 7.24 -4.69
CA ASP A 39 -0.23 8.63 -5.09
C ASP A 39 -1.73 8.78 -5.36
N VAL A 40 -2.44 9.47 -4.47
CA VAL A 40 -3.90 9.50 -4.47
C VAL A 40 -4.38 10.90 -4.22
N SER A 41 -5.19 11.39 -5.15
CA SER A 41 -5.90 12.65 -5.04
C SER A 41 -7.35 12.43 -5.43
N PHE A 42 -8.24 12.80 -4.50
CA PHE A 42 -9.69 12.84 -4.75
C PHE A 42 -10.17 14.25 -5.12
N ASN A 43 -9.24 15.20 -5.29
CA ASN A 43 -9.57 16.49 -5.85
C ASN A 43 -10.07 16.30 -7.28
N ARG A 44 -11.19 16.95 -7.62
CA ARG A 44 -11.81 16.84 -8.95
C ARG A 44 -10.87 17.23 -10.09
N GLU A 45 -10.03 18.24 -9.91
CA GLU A 45 -9.14 18.77 -10.96
C GLU A 45 -7.86 17.93 -11.14
N ASP A 46 -7.51 17.13 -10.14
CA ASP A 46 -6.32 16.28 -10.10
C ASP A 46 -6.70 14.85 -9.71
N PHE A 47 -7.86 14.37 -10.17
CA PHE A 47 -8.37 13.09 -9.71
C PHE A 47 -7.48 11.95 -10.22
N HIS A 48 -6.83 11.22 -9.30
CA HIS A 48 -6.06 10.04 -9.62
C HIS A 48 -5.96 9.10 -8.42
N VAL A 49 -5.86 7.80 -8.71
CA VAL A 49 -5.62 6.76 -7.71
C VAL A 49 -4.56 5.84 -8.27
N ARG A 50 -3.35 5.91 -7.72
CA ARG A 50 -2.22 5.09 -8.14
C ARG A 50 -1.63 4.40 -6.91
N TRP A 51 -1.46 3.09 -7.01
CA TRP A 51 -0.85 2.26 -5.98
C TRP A 51 0.32 1.51 -6.59
N TYR A 52 1.48 1.54 -5.92
CA TYR A 52 2.69 0.84 -6.38
C TYR A 52 3.04 1.09 -7.85
N GLU A 53 2.82 2.32 -8.31
CA GLU A 53 2.75 2.69 -9.74
C GLU A 53 4.04 2.41 -10.53
N ASP A 54 5.17 2.35 -9.83
CA ASP A 54 6.49 2.07 -10.38
C ASP A 54 6.90 0.59 -10.27
N GLY A 55 6.11 -0.20 -9.55
CA GLY A 55 6.28 -1.64 -9.39
C GLY A 55 5.81 -2.42 -10.61
N VAL A 56 6.41 -3.60 -10.82
CA VAL A 56 6.02 -4.54 -11.86
C VAL A 56 5.94 -5.93 -11.27
N LEU A 57 4.81 -6.60 -11.46
CA LEU A 57 4.57 -7.97 -11.04
C LEU A 57 3.82 -8.72 -12.14
N ASN A 58 3.74 -10.04 -12.00
CA ASN A 58 2.91 -10.89 -12.83
C ASN A 58 1.86 -11.57 -11.94
N VAL A 59 0.59 -11.49 -12.33
CA VAL A 59 -0.50 -12.25 -11.70
C VAL A 59 -0.74 -13.47 -12.60
N SER A 60 -0.26 -14.62 -12.16
CA SER A 60 -0.37 -15.90 -12.89
C SER A 60 -1.41 -16.82 -12.28
#